data_AF-A0A4Y2J024-F1
#
_entry.id   AF-A0A4Y2J024-F1
#
_cell.length_a   1.000
_cell.length_b   1.000
_cell.length_c   1.000
_cell.angle_alpha   90.00
_cell.angle_beta   90.00
_cell.angle_gamma   90.00
#
_symmetry.space_group_name_H-M   'P 1'
#
loop_
_entity.id
_entity.type
_entity.pdbx_description
1 polymer ?
#
loop_
_entity_poly.entity_id
_entity_poly.type
_entity_poly.pdbx_seq_one_letter_code
_entity_poly.pdbx_strand_id
1 'polypeptide(L)'
;MEKPHESMDPTCQQGTVKSGGASVMVWGLCSWGEMGPLIHLETVLTGDMYVTILYDHLHSFMSIVHSDGFRQFQQDNETPHTSRFATEWLQEYISDIRHFHRPSKSPDMNIIKHIWYALQRTVQKRSPPPLTSMDL
;
A
#
# COMPACT_ATOMS: atom_id res chain seq x y z
N MET A 1 -0.37 -4.27 60.27
CA MET A 1 -1.48 -4.75 59.42
C MET A 1 -1.56 -3.83 58.22
N GLU A 2 -0.92 -4.23 57.12
CA GLU A 2 -0.97 -3.53 55.83
C GLU A 2 -2.31 -3.76 55.12
N LYS A 3 -2.79 -2.76 54.38
CA LYS A 3 -3.94 -2.89 53.47
C LYS A 3 -3.50 -3.58 52.17
N PRO A 4 -4.32 -4.45 51.56
CA PRO A 4 -3.97 -5.05 50.27
C PRO A 4 -4.15 -4.04 49.14
N HIS A 5 -3.29 -4.17 48.12
CA HIS A 5 -3.39 -3.46 46.85
C HIS A 5 -4.76 -3.67 46.20
N GLU A 6 -5.33 -2.59 45.67
CA GLU A 6 -6.51 -2.63 44.82
C GLU A 6 -5.98 -2.76 43.39
N SER A 7 -6.13 -3.93 42.78
CA SER A 7 -5.78 -4.16 41.38
C SER A 7 -6.79 -3.43 40.49
N MET A 8 -6.31 -2.59 39.56
CA MET A 8 -7.17 -1.88 38.63
C MET A 8 -7.94 -2.84 37.72
N ASP A 9 -9.25 -2.59 37.59
CA ASP A 9 -10.20 -3.33 36.77
C ASP A 9 -9.88 -3.14 35.26
N PRO A 10 -9.66 -4.23 34.49
CA PRO A 10 -9.33 -4.16 33.06
C PRO A 10 -10.49 -3.66 32.18
N THR A 11 -11.68 -3.49 32.74
CA THR A 11 -12.87 -3.01 32.00
C THR A 11 -12.88 -1.50 31.77
N CYS A 12 -11.92 -0.76 32.33
CA CYS A 12 -11.73 0.69 32.11
C CYS A 12 -10.60 1.00 31.10
N GLN A 13 -10.44 0.17 30.06
CA GLN A 13 -9.59 0.50 28.93
C GLN A 13 -10.45 0.77 27.71
N GLN A 14 -10.82 2.05 27.54
CA GLN A 14 -11.28 2.54 26.25
C GLN A 14 -10.06 2.66 25.34
N GLY A 15 -9.76 1.56 24.63
CA GLY A 15 -8.62 1.48 23.74
C GLY A 15 -8.77 2.43 22.56
N THR A 16 -8.03 3.54 22.56
CA THR A 16 -7.66 4.21 21.32
C THR A 16 -6.70 3.29 20.58
N VAL A 17 -7.17 2.64 19.51
CA VAL A 17 -6.31 1.84 18.63
C VAL A 17 -5.43 2.78 17.82
N LYS A 18 -4.35 3.24 18.45
CA LYS A 18 -3.08 3.41 17.76
C LYS A 18 -2.12 2.50 18.50
N SER A 19 -1.96 1.28 17.99
CA SER A 19 -0.85 0.44 18.41
C SER A 19 0.41 1.29 18.20
N GLY A 20 1.13 1.61 19.28
CA GLY A 20 2.41 2.34 19.21
C GLY A 20 3.55 1.52 18.59
N GLY A 21 3.22 0.53 17.74
CA GLY A 21 4.15 -0.30 17.02
C GLY A 21 4.66 0.41 15.77
N ALA A 22 5.89 0.06 15.37
CA ALA A 22 6.47 0.52 14.11
C ALA A 22 5.56 0.13 12.93
N SER A 23 5.34 1.06 12.01
CA SER A 23 4.62 0.82 10.75
C SER A 23 5.58 0.93 9.58
N VAL A 24 5.42 0.04 8.60
CA VAL A 24 6.20 0.06 7.36
C VAL A 24 5.30 0.54 6.23
N MET A 25 5.80 1.45 5.41
CA MET A 25 5.13 1.88 4.18
C MET A 25 5.76 1.13 3.01
N VAL A 26 4.93 0.55 2.15
CA VAL A 26 5.39 -0.16 0.95
C VAL A 26 4.60 0.28 -0.26
N TRP A 27 5.25 0.30 -1.41
CA TRP A 27 4.62 0.44 -2.72
C TRP A 27 4.77 -0.86 -3.48
N GLY A 28 3.78 -1.27 -4.26
CA GLY A 28 3.94 -2.44 -5.12
C GLY A 28 3.00 -2.45 -6.30
N LEU A 29 3.34 -3.31 -7.25
CA LEU A 29 2.69 -3.45 -8.53
C LEU A 29 2.36 -4.92 -8.79
N CYS A 30 1.25 -5.19 -9.47
CA CYS A 30 0.88 -6.54 -9.89
C CYS A 30 0.13 -6.51 -11.22
N SER A 31 0.20 -7.61 -11.96
CA SER A 31 -0.66 -7.90 -13.11
C SER A 31 -1.46 -9.18 -12.86
N TRP A 32 -2.24 -9.61 -13.85
CA TRP A 32 -2.94 -10.90 -13.79
C TRP A 32 -1.98 -12.10 -13.70
N GLY A 33 -0.82 -12.03 -14.35
CA GLY A 33 0.11 -13.16 -14.48
C GLY A 33 1.39 -13.04 -13.66
N GLU A 34 1.77 -11.82 -13.25
CA GLU A 34 3.05 -11.56 -12.59
C GLU A 34 2.89 -10.61 -11.40
N MET A 35 3.67 -10.86 -10.35
CA MET A 35 3.83 -9.94 -9.24
C MET A 35 5.03 -9.03 -9.51
N GLY A 36 4.82 -7.72 -9.44
CA GLY A 36 5.88 -6.74 -9.54
C GLY A 36 6.63 -6.59 -8.22
N PRO A 37 7.60 -5.67 -8.18
CA PRO A 37 8.38 -5.42 -6.97
C PRO A 37 7.49 -4.88 -5.84
N LEU A 38 7.83 -5.26 -4.61
CA LEU A 38 7.35 -4.63 -3.39
C LEU A 38 8.50 -3.78 -2.82
N ILE A 39 8.31 -2.46 -2.83
CA ILE A 39 9.33 -1.45 -2.54
C ILE A 39 9.06 -0.87 -1.15
N HIS A 40 10.04 -0.96 -0.27
CA HIS A 40 9.99 -0.31 1.04
C HIS A 40 10.17 1.20 0.89
N LEU A 41 9.27 1.97 1.51
CA LEU A 41 9.33 3.43 1.58
C LEU A 41 9.73 3.83 2.99
N GLU A 42 10.91 4.45 3.12
CA GLU A 42 11.42 4.95 4.40
C GLU A 42 10.61 6.13 4.94
N THR A 43 9.93 6.86 4.04
CA THR A 43 9.15 8.05 4.34
C THR A 43 7.77 7.98 3.69
N VAL A 44 6.93 8.96 4.01
CA VAL A 44 5.62 9.12 3.37
C VAL A 44 5.81 9.36 1.87
N LEU A 45 5.08 8.59 1.06
CA LEU A 45 5.10 8.74 -0.40
C LEU A 45 4.70 10.15 -0.82
N THR A 46 5.59 10.86 -1.51
CA THR A 46 5.31 12.14 -2.16
C THR A 46 5.10 11.96 -3.67
N GLY A 47 4.58 12.98 -4.34
CA GLY A 47 4.32 12.92 -5.79
C GLY A 47 5.59 12.75 -6.63
N ASP A 48 6.68 13.40 -6.25
CA ASP A 48 8.00 13.27 -6.88
C ASP A 48 8.64 11.90 -6.65
N MET A 49 8.55 11.35 -5.43
CA MET A 49 8.96 9.97 -5.15
C MET A 49 8.14 8.98 -5.97
N TYR A 50 6.83 9.23 -6.10
CA TYR A 50 5.96 8.38 -6.89
C TYR A 50 6.37 8.33 -8.37
N VAL A 51 6.66 9.48 -8.99
CA VAL A 51 7.16 9.52 -10.37
C VAL A 51 8.49 8.78 -10.51
N THR A 52 9.39 8.91 -9.53
CA THR A 52 10.66 8.17 -9.52
C THR A 52 10.42 6.66 -9.50
N ILE A 53 9.51 6.19 -8.64
CA ILE A 53 9.13 4.77 -8.56
C ILE A 53 8.52 4.28 -9.87
N LEU A 54 7.64 5.07 -10.49
CA LEU A 54 7.05 4.73 -11.79
C LEU A 54 8.13 4.60 -12.87
N TYR A 55 9.07 5.54 -12.93
CA TYR A 55 10.16 5.51 -13.88
C TYR A 55 11.04 4.26 -13.71
N ASP A 56 11.49 3.99 -12.48
CA ASP A 56 12.43 2.91 -12.19
C ASP A 56 11.81 1.52 -12.34
N HIS A 57 10.53 1.37 -11.96
CA HIS A 57 9.92 0.05 -11.78
C HIS A 57 8.77 -0.24 -12.73
N LEU A 58 7.89 0.73 -13.05
CA LEU A 58 6.72 0.46 -13.89
C LEU A 58 7.15 0.14 -15.32
N HIS A 59 8.09 0.91 -15.89
CA HIS A 59 8.54 0.69 -17.26
C HIS A 59 9.14 -0.72 -17.45
N SER A 60 10.05 -1.09 -16.55
CA SER A 60 10.66 -2.42 -16.49
C SER A 60 9.61 -3.52 -16.34
N PHE A 61 8.67 -3.37 -15.41
CA PHE A 61 7.61 -4.35 -15.21
C PHE A 61 6.71 -4.50 -16.44
N MET A 62 6.30 -3.39 -17.08
CA MET A 62 5.47 -3.42 -18.28
C MET A 62 6.11 -4.20 -19.43
N SER A 63 7.44 -4.14 -19.57
CA SER A 63 8.16 -4.91 -20.59
C SER A 63 8.08 -6.43 -20.37
N ILE A 64 7.89 -6.87 -19.13
CA ILE A 64 7.75 -8.28 -18.76
C ILE A 64 6.32 -8.76 -19.02
N VAL A 65 5.33 -7.97 -18.61
CA VAL A 65 3.92 -8.40 -18.64
C VAL A 65 3.19 -8.13 -19.96
N HIS A 66 3.64 -7.18 -20.77
CA HIS A 66 2.92 -6.77 -21.99
C HIS A 66 3.77 -6.99 -23.24
N SER A 67 3.47 -8.07 -23.97
CA SER A 67 4.00 -8.33 -25.32
C SER A 67 3.10 -7.81 -26.44
N ASP A 68 1.86 -7.42 -26.12
CA ASP A 68 0.77 -7.14 -27.07
C ASP A 68 0.40 -5.64 -27.20
N GLY A 69 1.14 -4.75 -26.54
CA GLY A 69 1.02 -3.30 -26.72
C GLY A 69 -0.13 -2.62 -25.98
N PHE A 70 -1.00 -3.36 -25.29
CA PHE A 70 -2.07 -2.76 -24.48
C PHE A 70 -1.61 -2.47 -23.06
N ARG A 71 -1.26 -1.20 -22.80
CA ARG A 71 -0.77 -0.72 -21.50
C ARG A 71 -1.89 -0.05 -20.71
N GLN A 72 -2.73 -0.84 -20.04
CA GLN A 72 -3.67 -0.32 -19.06
C GLN A 72 -3.01 -0.25 -17.69
N PHE A 73 -2.96 0.95 -17.11
CA PHE A 73 -2.48 1.16 -15.76
C PHE A 73 -3.62 1.61 -14.85
N GLN A 74 -3.70 1.01 -13.66
CA GLN A 74 -4.73 1.31 -12.68
C GLN A 74 -4.09 1.71 -11.35
N GLN A 75 -4.52 2.85 -10.80
CA GLN A 75 -4.13 3.37 -9.49
C GLN A 75 -5.35 3.95 -8.75
N ASP A 76 -5.22 4.17 -7.44
CA ASP A 76 -6.20 4.96 -6.69
C ASP A 76 -5.94 6.48 -6.82
N ASN A 77 -6.83 7.28 -6.24
CA ASN A 77 -6.77 8.75 -6.31
C ASN A 77 -6.15 9.37 -5.05
N GLU A 78 -5.18 8.70 -4.44
CA GLU A 78 -4.42 9.29 -3.33
C GLU A 78 -3.57 10.47 -3.81
N THR A 79 -3.35 11.46 -2.95
CA THR A 79 -2.71 12.75 -3.31
C THR A 79 -1.39 12.61 -4.09
N PRO A 80 -0.45 11.69 -3.75
CA PRO A 80 0.77 11.50 -4.52
C PRO A 80 0.50 11.04 -5.96
N HIS A 81 -0.48 10.16 -6.14
CA HIS A 81 -0.85 9.56 -7.43
C HIS A 81 -1.59 10.54 -8.34
N THR A 82 -2.27 11.54 -7.77
CA THR A 82 -2.94 12.62 -8.50
C THR A 82 -2.13 13.91 -8.54
N SER A 83 -0.87 13.88 -8.11
CA SER A 83 0.00 15.05 -8.19
C SER A 83 0.25 15.45 -9.64
N ARG A 84 0.52 16.73 -9.90
CA ARG A 84 0.76 17.24 -11.26
C ARG A 84 1.86 16.44 -11.97
N PHE A 85 2.97 16.20 -11.28
CA PHE A 85 4.10 15.44 -11.82
C PHE A 85 3.70 14.00 -12.20
N ALA A 86 2.90 13.34 -11.35
CA ALA A 86 2.43 11.98 -11.61
C ALA A 86 1.50 11.92 -12.82
N THR A 87 0.55 12.86 -12.91
CA THR A 87 -0.41 12.89 -14.02
C THR A 87 0.27 13.22 -15.35
N GLU A 88 1.22 14.16 -15.37
CA GLU A 88 1.99 14.52 -16.57
C GLU A 88 2.83 13.33 -17.04
N TRP A 89 3.56 12.68 -16.12
CA TRP A 89 4.38 11.50 -16.45
C TRP A 89 3.51 10.36 -17.00
N LEU A 90 2.40 10.04 -16.34
CA LEU A 90 1.53 8.96 -16.81
C LEU A 90 1.00 9.26 -18.22
N GLN A 91 0.56 10.50 -18.49
CA GLN A 91 0.03 10.88 -19.81
C GLN A 91 1.07 10.76 -20.93
N GLU A 92 2.34 11.02 -20.62
CA GLU A 92 3.43 10.91 -21.59
C GLU A 92 3.80 9.45 -21.90
N TYR A 93 3.80 8.57 -20.89
CA TYR A 93 4.36 7.21 -21.01
C TYR A 93 3.32 6.08 -21.09
N ILE A 94 2.09 6.32 -20.65
CA ILE A 94 1.02 5.31 -20.58
C ILE A 94 -0.15 5.72 -21.48
N SER A 95 -0.39 4.92 -22.53
CA SER A 95 -1.38 5.23 -23.56
C SER A 95 -2.84 5.12 -23.11
N ASP A 96 -3.16 4.29 -22.11
CA ASP A 96 -4.50 4.18 -21.51
C ASP A 96 -4.40 4.11 -19.98
N ILE A 97 -4.51 5.25 -19.30
CA ILE A 97 -4.55 5.31 -17.83
C ILE A 97 -6.00 5.24 -17.39
N ARG A 98 -6.33 4.21 -16.61
CA ARG A 98 -7.63 4.11 -15.96
C ARG A 98 -7.50 4.56 -14.53
N HIS A 99 -7.79 5.83 -14.30
CA HIS A 99 -8.03 6.32 -12.95
C HIS A 99 -9.29 5.66 -12.41
N PHE A 100 -9.24 5.20 -11.16
CA PHE A 100 -10.45 4.75 -10.50
C PHE A 100 -11.38 5.95 -10.26
N HIS A 101 -12.38 6.19 -11.13
CA HIS A 101 -13.48 7.07 -10.75
C HIS A 101 -14.31 6.31 -9.72
N ARG A 102 -13.95 6.46 -8.44
CA ARG A 102 -14.64 5.83 -7.31
C ARG A 102 -16.08 6.39 -7.27
N PRO A 103 -17.12 5.63 -7.65
CA PRO A 103 -18.47 6.04 -7.31
C PRO A 103 -18.55 5.93 -5.79
N SER A 104 -19.17 6.90 -5.13
CA SER A 104 -19.31 6.95 -3.66
C SER A 104 -20.01 5.72 -3.04
N LYS A 105 -20.45 4.74 -3.84
CA LYS A 105 -21.25 3.58 -3.45
C LYS A 105 -20.68 2.20 -3.83
N SER A 106 -19.46 2.12 -4.39
CA SER A 106 -18.86 0.82 -4.76
C SER A 106 -17.41 0.70 -4.27
N PRO A 107 -17.19 0.23 -3.03
CA PRO A 107 -15.86 0.11 -2.44
C PRO A 107 -15.05 -1.11 -2.92
N ASP A 108 -15.66 -2.06 -3.63
CA ASP A 108 -15.13 -3.42 -3.82
C ASP A 108 -14.31 -3.66 -5.10
N MET A 109 -14.10 -2.65 -5.94
CA MET A 109 -13.50 -2.85 -7.27
C MET A 109 -11.99 -2.55 -7.36
N ASN A 110 -11.29 -2.47 -6.23
CA ASN A 110 -9.83 -2.29 -6.25
C ASN A 110 -9.11 -3.57 -5.85
N ILE A 111 -8.68 -4.35 -6.85
CA ILE A 111 -7.94 -5.62 -6.67
C ILE A 111 -6.70 -5.44 -5.77
N ILE A 112 -6.03 -4.28 -5.82
CA ILE A 112 -4.86 -4.02 -4.97
C ILE A 112 -5.22 -3.96 -3.49
N LYS A 113 -6.43 -3.49 -3.13
CA LYS A 113 -6.89 -3.46 -1.73
C LYS A 113 -7.08 -4.87 -1.19
N HIS A 114 -7.58 -5.79 -2.01
CA HIS A 114 -7.69 -7.19 -1.60
C HIS A 114 -6.32 -7.83 -1.41
N ILE A 115 -5.36 -7.53 -2.29
CA ILE A 115 -3.97 -8.00 -2.14
C ILE A 115 -3.35 -7.46 -0.86
N TRP A 116 -3.47 -6.16 -0.58
CA TRP A 116 -2.96 -5.56 0.66
C TRP A 116 -3.63 -6.11 1.92
N TYR A 117 -4.94 -6.34 1.87
CA TYR A 117 -5.65 -6.98 2.97
C TYR A 117 -5.14 -8.41 3.23
N ALA A 118 -4.96 -9.21 2.18
CA ALA A 118 -4.43 -10.57 2.31
C ALA A 118 -2.98 -10.57 2.82
N LEU A 119 -2.14 -9.66 2.32
CA LEU A 119 -0.75 -9.48 2.77
C LEU A 119 -0.71 -9.14 4.26
N GLN A 120 -1.48 -8.13 4.69
CA GLN A 120 -1.54 -7.69 6.08
C GLN A 120 -1.96 -8.84 7.01
N ARG A 121 -3.00 -9.61 6.62
CA ARG A 121 -3.44 -10.77 7.41
C ARG A 121 -2.40 -11.87 7.48
N THR A 122 -1.65 -12.09 6.41
CA THR A 122 -0.60 -13.12 6.36
C THR A 122 0.55 -12.72 7.29
N VAL A 123 0.95 -11.45 7.26
CA VAL A 123 1.97 -10.88 8.16
C VAL A 123 1.55 -10.98 9.63
N GLN A 124 0.30 -10.62 9.95
CA GLN A 124 -0.22 -10.68 11.33
C GLN A 124 -0.32 -12.10 11.90
N LYS A 125 -0.40 -13.12 11.04
CA LYS A 125 -0.47 -14.53 11.45
C LYS A 125 0.92 -15.17 11.65
N ARG A 126 2.01 -14.48 11.31
CA ARG A 126 3.38 -15.00 11.55
C ARG A 126 3.60 -15.24 13.05
N SER A 127 4.35 -16.28 13.38
CA SER A 127 4.71 -16.65 14.75
C SER A 127 6.23 -16.91 14.82
N PRO A 128 7.00 -16.07 15.55
CA PRO A 128 6.55 -14.89 16.29
C PRO A 128 6.05 -13.77 15.35
N PRO A 129 5.18 -12.86 15.85
CA PRO A 129 4.80 -11.68 15.09
C PRO A 129 6.03 -10.80 14.81
N PRO A 130 6.10 -10.09 13.68
CA PRO A 130 7.19 -9.16 13.40
C PRO A 130 7.25 -8.08 14.49
N LEU A 131 8.41 -7.90 15.10
CA LEU A 131 8.61 -6.92 16.18
C LEU A 131 9.16 -5.60 15.64
N THR A 132 9.86 -5.66 14.51
CA THR A 132 10.51 -4.52 13.86
C THR A 132 10.27 -4.53 12.35
N SER A 133 10.54 -3.40 11.68
CA SER A 133 10.54 -3.33 10.20
C SER A 133 11.51 -4.33 9.56
N MET A 134 12.61 -4.66 10.26
CA MET A 134 13.60 -5.62 9.77
C MET A 134 13.08 -7.07 9.77
N ASP A 135 12.01 -7.36 10.52
CA ASP A 135 11.40 -8.69 10.60
C ASP A 135 10.31 -8.93 9.53
N LEU A 136 10.07 -7.93 8.65
CA LEU A 136 9.05 -7.95 7.59
C LEU A 136 9.58 -8.41 6.22
#